data_AF-A0A936DHQ8-F1
#
_entry.id   AF-A0A936DHQ8-F1
#
_cell.length_a   1.000
_cell.length_b   1.000
_cell.length_c   1.000
_cell.angle_alpha   90.00
_cell.angle_beta   90.00
_cell.angle_gamma   90.00
#
_symmetry.space_group_name_H-M   'P 1'
#
loop_
_entity.id
_entity.type
_entity.pdbx_description
1 polymer ?
#
loop_
_entity_poly.entity_id
_entity_poly.type
_entity_poly.pdbx_seq_one_letter_code
_entity_poly.pdbx_strand_id
1 'polypeptide(L)'
;MHVNELPLPAALVRAMHEGRWRVPSQAVLRRVFRERPIAPVFFDLPRMIVENERWLRETDPAYFGHADTQAPPGDLNPAQSVLIGAMGPELPIALDYRRGLEQPSVVYLHSGGDRWITIARGFRELLSRFDADRPLSGARVAARSTREDDGQASMTATLQSRTEEERNGEQDVCGRLELEHHR
;
A
#
# COMPACT_ATOMS: atom_id res chain seq x y z
N MET A 1 -12.20 -19.83 2.23
CA MET A 1 -11.02 -19.56 3.07
C MET A 1 -11.50 -18.69 4.21
N HIS A 2 -11.18 -19.03 5.46
CA HIS A 2 -11.70 -18.35 6.64
C HIS A 2 -10.56 -17.97 7.59
N VAL A 3 -10.77 -16.91 8.36
CA VAL A 3 -9.94 -16.51 9.51
C VAL A 3 -10.91 -16.25 10.65
N ASN A 4 -10.73 -16.93 11.79
CA ASN A 4 -11.65 -16.87 12.92
C ASN A 4 -13.12 -17.08 12.52
N GLU A 5 -13.40 -18.12 11.73
CA GLU A 5 -14.73 -18.46 11.20
C GLU A 5 -15.33 -17.43 10.23
N LEU A 6 -14.69 -16.29 10.00
CA LEU A 6 -15.14 -15.26 9.06
C LEU A 6 -14.58 -15.51 7.65
N PRO A 7 -15.43 -15.49 6.60
CA PRO A 7 -15.01 -15.80 5.24
C PRO A 7 -14.21 -14.65 4.63
N LEU A 8 -12.99 -14.93 4.17
CA LEU A 8 -12.23 -13.92 3.43
C LEU A 8 -12.90 -13.62 2.08
N PRO A 9 -13.04 -12.34 1.69
CA PRO A 9 -13.58 -11.97 0.40
C PRO A 9 -12.84 -12.64 -0.75
N ALA A 10 -13.56 -13.22 -1.71
CA ALA A 10 -12.95 -13.90 -2.86
C ALA A 10 -11.97 -13.00 -3.64
N ALA A 11 -12.22 -11.68 -3.66
CA ALA A 11 -11.33 -10.70 -4.28
C ALA A 11 -9.99 -10.55 -3.55
N LEU A 12 -9.96 -10.68 -2.21
CA LEU A 12 -8.74 -10.67 -1.40
C LEU A 12 -7.96 -11.96 -1.63
N VAL A 13 -8.62 -13.11 -1.55
CA VAL A 13 -7.99 -14.42 -1.81
C VAL A 13 -7.35 -14.44 -3.20
N ARG A 14 -8.08 -13.99 -4.22
CA ARG A 14 -7.54 -13.89 -5.58
C ARG A 14 -6.38 -12.90 -5.68
N ALA A 15 -6.47 -11.73 -5.04
CA ALA A 15 -5.38 -10.76 -5.05
C ALA A 15 -4.10 -11.29 -4.37
N MET A 16 -4.22 -12.09 -3.31
CA MET A 16 -3.09 -12.77 -2.68
C MET A 16 -2.46 -13.80 -3.63
N HIS A 17 -3.26 -14.67 -4.25
CA HIS A 17 -2.76 -15.65 -5.22
C HIS A 17 -2.08 -15.01 -6.44
N GLU A 18 -2.58 -13.87 -6.90
CA GLU A 18 -2.02 -13.12 -8.04
C GLU A 18 -0.84 -12.20 -7.64
N GLY A 19 -0.42 -12.19 -6.37
CA GLY A 19 0.64 -11.28 -5.88
C GLY A 19 0.28 -9.80 -5.97
N ARG A 20 -1.01 -9.47 -6.13
CA ARG A 20 -1.53 -8.09 -6.17
C ARG A 20 -1.83 -7.54 -4.78
N TRP A 21 -2.05 -8.40 -3.79
CA TRP A 21 -2.16 -8.00 -2.39
C TRP A 21 -0.77 -7.72 -1.81
N ARG A 22 -0.25 -6.53 -2.13
CA ARG A 22 1.03 -6.02 -1.66
C ARG A 22 0.87 -4.56 -1.30
N VAL A 23 1.74 -4.07 -0.44
CA VAL A 23 1.77 -2.67 0.00
C VAL A 23 1.92 -1.75 -1.24
N PRO A 24 0.95 -0.85 -1.52
CA PRO A 24 1.05 0.14 -2.59
C PRO A 24 2.13 1.19 -2.31
N SER A 25 2.38 2.06 -3.28
CA SER A 25 3.28 3.20 -3.06
C SER A 25 2.75 4.11 -1.94
N GLN A 26 3.66 4.83 -1.26
CA GLN A 26 3.26 5.76 -0.21
C GLN A 26 2.27 6.84 -0.69
N ALA A 27 2.38 7.28 -1.94
CA ALA A 27 1.45 8.25 -2.53
C ALA A 27 0.01 7.70 -2.58
N VAL A 28 -0.15 6.46 -3.03
CA VAL A 28 -1.46 5.78 -3.08
C VAL A 28 -2.01 5.59 -1.67
N LEU A 29 -1.18 5.12 -0.73
CA LEU A 29 -1.57 4.94 0.66
C LEU A 29 -2.03 6.25 1.32
N ARG A 30 -1.26 7.34 1.18
CA ARG A 30 -1.64 8.67 1.68
C ARG A 30 -2.95 9.18 1.08
N ARG A 31 -3.23 8.86 -0.18
CA ARG A 31 -4.50 9.25 -0.81
C ARG A 31 -5.68 8.45 -0.24
N VAL A 32 -5.53 7.13 -0.07
CA VAL A 32 -6.61 6.25 0.35
C VAL A 32 -6.92 6.41 1.84
N PHE A 33 -5.89 6.42 2.68
CA PHE A 33 -6.02 6.46 4.14
C PHE A 33 -5.94 7.87 4.72
N ARG A 34 -5.58 8.89 3.91
CA ARG A 34 -5.38 10.28 4.34
C ARG A 34 -4.31 10.48 5.43
N GLU A 35 -3.46 9.47 5.63
CA GLU A 35 -2.41 9.46 6.64
C GLU A 35 -1.06 9.05 6.07
N ARG A 36 0.02 9.44 6.75
CA ARG A 36 1.38 9.03 6.39
C ARG A 36 1.61 7.61 6.93
N PRO A 37 1.88 6.61 6.06
CA PRO A 37 2.22 5.27 6.53
C PRO A 37 3.57 5.25 7.24
N ILE A 38 3.69 4.42 8.28
CA ILE A 38 4.92 4.16 9.03
C ILE A 38 5.20 2.66 8.95
N ALA A 39 6.09 2.23 8.05
CA ALA A 39 6.37 0.80 7.81
C ALA A 39 5.10 -0.04 7.58
N PRO A 40 4.27 0.30 6.57
CA PRO A 40 3.00 -0.38 6.34
C PRO A 40 3.23 -1.84 5.93
N VAL A 41 2.33 -2.72 6.38
CA VAL A 41 2.38 -4.16 6.10
C VAL A 41 0.99 -4.64 5.72
N PHE A 42 0.88 -5.36 4.60
CA PHE A 42 -0.33 -6.08 4.25
C PHE A 42 -0.12 -7.56 4.56
N PHE A 43 -1.03 -8.17 5.30
CA PHE A 43 -0.87 -9.53 5.79
C PHE A 43 -1.16 -10.54 4.69
N ASP A 44 -0.33 -11.57 4.60
CA ASP A 44 -0.67 -12.81 3.90
C ASP A 44 -1.53 -13.70 4.80
N LEU A 45 -1.97 -14.85 4.28
CA LEU A 45 -2.84 -15.74 5.04
C LEU A 45 -2.21 -16.25 6.36
N PRO A 46 -0.95 -16.76 6.39
CA PRO A 46 -0.32 -17.18 7.63
C PRO A 46 -0.28 -16.06 8.67
N ARG A 47 0.06 -14.83 8.26
CA ARG A 47 0.09 -13.69 9.17
C ARG A 47 -1.31 -13.28 9.62
N MET A 48 -2.32 -13.31 8.74
CA MET A 48 -3.71 -13.04 9.15
C MET A 48 -4.16 -13.99 10.25
N ILE A 49 -3.82 -15.28 10.20
CA ILE A 49 -4.18 -16.24 11.25
C ILE A 49 -3.59 -15.81 12.59
N VAL A 50 -2.27 -15.57 12.65
CA VAL A 50 -1.57 -15.21 13.89
C VAL A 50 -2.04 -13.88 14.47
N GLU A 51 -2.15 -12.84 13.64
CA GLU A 51 -2.53 -11.50 14.10
C GLU A 51 -3.98 -11.48 14.57
N ASN A 52 -4.87 -12.26 13.93
CA ASN A 52 -6.27 -12.30 14.33
C ASN A 52 -6.54 -13.18 15.55
N GLU A 53 -5.69 -14.15 15.88
CA GLU A 53 -5.75 -14.84 17.17
C GLU A 53 -5.40 -13.92 18.35
N ARG A 54 -4.53 -12.94 18.12
CA ARG A 54 -4.21 -11.88 19.10
C ARG A 54 -5.34 -10.88 19.18
N TRP A 55 -5.86 -10.47 18.02
CA TRP A 55 -6.98 -9.52 17.93
C TRP A 55 -8.20 -9.95 18.73
N LEU A 56 -8.57 -11.24 18.66
CA LEU A 56 -9.68 -11.79 19.47
C LEU A 56 -9.47 -11.72 20.98
N ARG A 57 -8.22 -11.59 21.43
CA ARG A 57 -7.82 -11.52 22.83
C ARG A 57 -7.41 -10.10 23.24
N GLU A 58 -7.56 -9.13 22.35
CA GLU A 58 -7.27 -7.74 22.66
C GLU A 58 -8.17 -7.29 23.83
N THR A 59 -7.62 -6.46 24.70
CA THR A 59 -8.31 -5.91 25.87
C THR A 59 -8.16 -4.40 25.98
N ASP A 60 -7.24 -3.79 25.24
CA ASP A 60 -7.05 -2.34 25.24
C ASP A 60 -8.24 -1.64 24.57
N PRO A 61 -9.00 -0.80 25.31
CA PRO A 61 -10.15 -0.08 24.78
C PRO A 61 -9.83 0.83 23.59
N ALA A 62 -8.60 1.33 23.47
CA ALA A 62 -8.19 2.20 22.36
C ALA A 62 -8.41 1.53 21.00
N TYR A 63 -8.22 0.21 20.93
CA TYR A 63 -8.40 -0.56 19.71
C TYR A 63 -9.86 -0.84 19.35
N PHE A 64 -10.79 -0.77 20.29
CA PHE A 64 -12.21 -0.97 20.00
C PHE A 64 -12.87 0.31 19.49
N GLY A 65 -12.31 1.47 19.81
CA GLY A 65 -12.88 2.76 19.47
C GLY A 65 -14.25 3.01 20.11
N HIS A 66 -14.98 3.99 19.59
CA HIS A 66 -16.31 4.38 20.09
C HIS A 66 -17.30 4.49 18.94
N ALA A 67 -18.50 3.91 19.12
CA ALA A 67 -19.52 3.96 18.08
C ALA A 67 -19.85 5.41 17.69
N ASP A 68 -19.75 5.71 16.39
CA ASP A 68 -20.00 7.05 15.85
C ASP A 68 -21.17 6.99 14.85
N THR A 69 -22.28 7.63 15.21
CA THR A 69 -23.48 7.69 14.37
C THR A 69 -23.34 8.65 13.18
N GLN A 70 -22.45 9.65 13.28
CA GLN A 70 -22.19 10.62 12.21
C GLN A 70 -21.18 10.08 11.20
N ALA A 71 -20.21 9.29 11.67
CA ALA A 71 -19.16 8.69 10.85
C ALA A 71 -18.95 7.21 11.17
N PRO A 72 -19.90 6.32 10.82
CA PRO A 72 -19.77 4.90 11.14
C PRO A 72 -18.54 4.24 10.48
N PRO A 73 -17.92 3.26 11.16
CA PRO A 73 -18.45 2.68 12.39
C PRO A 73 -18.06 3.41 13.68
N GLY A 74 -16.89 4.05 13.72
CA GLY A 74 -16.32 4.61 14.94
C GLY A 74 -15.72 3.54 15.88
N ASP A 75 -16.38 2.40 16.02
CA ASP A 75 -15.94 1.24 16.80
C ASP A 75 -15.68 -0.02 15.94
N LEU A 76 -15.09 -1.04 16.56
CA LEU A 76 -14.91 -2.36 15.94
C LEU A 76 -14.98 -3.49 16.97
N ASN A 77 -15.72 -4.54 16.64
CA ASN A 77 -15.79 -5.77 17.44
C ASN A 77 -14.81 -6.82 16.87
N PRO A 78 -13.85 -7.34 17.66
CA PRO A 78 -12.94 -8.39 17.21
C PRO A 78 -13.62 -9.64 16.68
N ALA A 79 -14.74 -10.06 17.27
CA ALA A 79 -15.47 -11.26 16.84
C ALA A 79 -16.18 -11.09 15.49
N GLN A 80 -16.29 -9.86 14.98
CA GLN A 80 -16.94 -9.54 13.70
C GLN A 80 -16.01 -8.81 12.74
N SER A 81 -14.69 -8.94 12.96
CA SER A 81 -13.69 -8.30 12.12
C SER A 81 -12.47 -9.18 11.88
N VAL A 82 -11.77 -8.89 10.78
CA VAL A 82 -10.52 -9.57 10.42
C VAL A 82 -9.47 -8.54 10.06
N LEU A 83 -8.36 -8.49 10.80
CA LEU A 83 -7.20 -7.69 10.45
C LEU A 83 -6.55 -8.23 9.18
N ILE A 84 -6.29 -7.35 8.21
CA ILE A 84 -5.70 -7.68 6.91
C ILE A 84 -4.40 -6.93 6.63
N GLY A 85 -3.99 -6.04 7.52
CA GLY A 85 -2.75 -5.28 7.43
C GLY A 85 -2.67 -4.22 8.51
N ALA A 86 -1.63 -3.38 8.42
CA ALA A 86 -1.42 -2.22 9.25
C ALA A 86 -0.74 -1.11 8.44
N MET A 87 -1.12 0.13 8.71
CA MET A 87 -0.49 1.34 8.17
C MET A 87 0.75 1.78 8.97
N GLY A 88 0.90 1.22 10.17
CA GLY A 88 2.03 1.39 11.08
C GLY A 88 1.72 0.82 12.46
N PRO A 89 2.59 1.07 13.46
CA PRO A 89 2.32 0.69 14.84
C PRO A 89 0.97 1.27 15.27
N GLU A 90 0.11 0.44 15.88
CA GLU A 90 -1.23 0.85 16.34
C GLU A 90 -2.20 1.33 15.24
N LEU A 91 -1.92 1.11 13.95
CA LEU A 91 -2.79 1.53 12.83
C LEU A 91 -3.31 0.33 12.01
N PRO A 92 -4.03 -0.62 12.61
CA PRO A 92 -4.56 -1.78 11.91
C PRO A 92 -5.57 -1.42 10.80
N ILE A 93 -5.61 -2.27 9.78
CA ILE A 93 -6.59 -2.30 8.70
C ILE A 93 -7.41 -3.57 8.86
N ALA A 94 -8.73 -3.47 8.85
CA ALA A 94 -9.63 -4.59 9.08
C ALA A 94 -10.76 -4.69 8.05
N LEU A 95 -11.28 -5.90 7.90
CA LEU A 95 -12.58 -6.19 7.32
C LEU A 95 -13.61 -6.14 8.45
N ASP A 96 -14.73 -5.46 8.22
CA ASP A 96 -15.85 -5.35 9.16
C ASP A 96 -17.09 -6.04 8.58
N TYR A 97 -17.53 -7.09 9.25
CA TYR A 97 -18.61 -7.98 8.81
C TYR A 97 -19.98 -7.63 9.39
N ARG A 98 -20.12 -6.57 10.19
CA ARG A 98 -21.40 -6.21 10.83
C ARG A 98 -22.56 -6.00 9.85
N ARG A 99 -22.25 -5.63 8.61
CA ARG A 99 -23.24 -5.39 7.54
C ARG A 99 -23.47 -6.59 6.62
N GLY A 100 -22.66 -7.65 6.73
CA GLY A 100 -22.83 -8.86 5.93
C GLY A 100 -21.54 -9.66 5.73
N LEU A 101 -21.71 -10.98 5.56
CA LEU A 101 -20.59 -11.92 5.40
C LEU A 101 -19.95 -11.88 4.00
N GLU A 102 -20.71 -11.55 2.96
CA GLU A 102 -20.22 -11.60 1.58
C GLU A 102 -19.43 -10.35 1.15
N GLN A 103 -19.76 -9.21 1.74
CA GLN A 103 -19.21 -7.90 1.38
C GLN A 103 -18.87 -7.08 2.64
N PRO A 104 -17.86 -7.52 3.42
CA PRO A 104 -17.40 -6.72 4.54
C PRO A 104 -16.82 -5.39 4.06
N SER A 105 -17.11 -4.32 4.80
CA SER A 105 -16.45 -3.03 4.59
C SER A 105 -14.98 -3.13 4.99
N VAL A 106 -14.14 -2.29 4.39
CA VAL A 106 -12.75 -2.13 4.82
C VAL A 106 -12.68 -0.89 5.70
N VAL A 107 -12.15 -1.08 6.91
CA VAL A 107 -11.96 -0.04 7.93
C VAL A 107 -10.50 0.04 8.33
N TYR A 108 -10.11 1.15 8.95
CA TYR A 108 -8.79 1.29 9.55
C TYR A 108 -8.89 2.13 10.83
N LEU A 109 -7.98 1.87 11.79
CA LEU A 109 -7.88 2.66 13.01
C LEU A 109 -7.05 3.93 12.74
N HIS A 110 -7.65 5.09 12.96
CA HIS A 110 -7.00 6.38 12.78
C HIS A 110 -5.89 6.58 13.84
N SER A 111 -4.77 7.20 13.46
CA SER A 111 -3.73 7.67 14.40
C SER A 111 -4.18 8.58 15.54
N GLY A 112 -5.42 9.09 15.52
CA GLY A 112 -6.06 9.71 16.69
C GLY A 112 -6.30 8.75 17.86
N GLY A 113 -6.26 7.43 17.62
CA GLY A 113 -6.18 6.40 18.66
C GLY A 113 -7.51 5.88 19.21
N ASP A 114 -8.65 6.31 18.67
CA ASP A 114 -9.97 5.97 19.24
C ASP A 114 -11.10 5.83 18.22
N ARG A 115 -10.79 5.86 16.92
CA ARG A 115 -11.82 5.87 15.86
C ARG A 115 -11.48 5.00 14.66
N TRP A 116 -12.37 4.07 14.37
CA TRP A 116 -12.37 3.30 13.14
C TRP A 116 -13.08 4.04 12.00
N ILE A 117 -12.40 4.15 10.86
CA ILE A 117 -12.88 4.89 9.68
C ILE A 117 -13.08 3.91 8.53
N THR A 118 -14.26 3.96 7.91
CA THR A 118 -14.54 3.21 6.66
C THR A 118 -13.77 3.81 5.49
N ILE A 119 -12.87 3.03 4.90
CA ILE A 119 -12.11 3.42 3.69
C ILE A 119 -12.69 2.83 2.42
N ALA A 120 -13.46 1.75 2.49
CA ALA A 120 -14.16 1.18 1.34
C ALA A 120 -15.40 0.41 1.79
N ARG A 121 -16.46 0.41 0.99
CA ARG A 121 -17.68 -0.38 1.25
C ARG A 121 -17.51 -1.87 0.99
N GLY A 122 -16.41 -2.23 0.33
CA GLY A 122 -16.03 -3.61 0.08
C GLY A 122 -14.60 -3.72 -0.44
N PHE A 123 -14.04 -4.92 -0.39
CA PHE A 123 -12.64 -5.14 -0.77
C PHE A 123 -12.34 -4.84 -2.24
N ARG A 124 -13.30 -5.06 -3.16
CA ARG A 124 -13.12 -4.71 -4.59
C ARG A 124 -12.96 -3.20 -4.80
N GLU A 125 -13.68 -2.41 -4.03
CA GLU A 125 -13.57 -0.95 -4.07
C GLU A 125 -12.19 -0.51 -3.58
N LEU A 126 -11.67 -1.13 -2.51
CA LEU A 126 -10.30 -0.87 -2.04
C LEU A 126 -9.26 -1.13 -3.14
N LEU A 127 -9.31 -2.28 -3.80
CA LEU A 127 -8.39 -2.60 -4.89
C LEU A 127 -8.47 -1.55 -6.02
N SER A 128 -9.68 -1.13 -6.37
CA SER A 128 -9.89 -0.09 -7.40
C SER A 128 -9.23 1.24 -7.00
N ARG A 129 -9.28 1.60 -5.71
CA ARG A 129 -8.61 2.80 -5.19
C ARG A 129 -7.08 2.69 -5.20
N PHE A 130 -6.53 1.47 -5.11
CA PHE A 130 -5.09 1.24 -5.27
C PHE A 130 -4.64 1.30 -6.72
N ASP A 131 -5.46 0.79 -7.64
CA ASP A 131 -5.15 0.74 -9.07
C ASP A 131 -5.37 2.08 -9.81
N ALA A 132 -6.08 3.05 -9.23
CA ALA A 132 -6.45 4.30 -9.89
C ALA A 132 -5.27 5.17 -10.37
N ASP A 133 -4.04 4.94 -9.90
CA ASP A 133 -2.82 5.63 -10.36
C ASP A 133 -1.88 4.75 -11.18
N ARG A 134 -2.28 3.51 -11.49
CA ARG A 134 -1.46 2.69 -12.37
C ARG A 134 -1.52 3.34 -13.75
N PRO A 135 -0.40 3.87 -14.28
CA PRO A 135 -0.40 4.30 -15.67
C PRO A 135 -0.86 3.09 -16.49
N LEU A 136 -1.76 3.33 -17.45
CA LEU A 136 -2.19 2.33 -18.44
C LEU A 136 -0.96 1.90 -19.25
N SER A 137 -0.11 1.06 -18.65
CA SER A 137 1.04 0.43 -19.29
C SER A 137 0.46 -0.64 -20.19
N GLY A 138 0.06 -0.19 -21.38
CA GLY A 138 -0.82 -0.91 -22.29
C GLY A 138 -1.27 -0.09 -23.49
N ALA A 139 -1.11 1.23 -23.48
CA ALA A 139 -1.04 1.98 -24.74
C ALA A 139 0.26 1.58 -25.46
N ARG A 140 0.20 0.48 -26.23
CA ARG A 140 1.19 0.16 -27.25
C ARG A 140 1.41 1.44 -28.03
N VAL A 141 2.64 1.96 -27.96
CA VAL A 141 3.16 2.86 -28.97
C VAL A 141 3.07 2.08 -30.28
N ALA A 142 1.98 2.25 -31.00
CA ALA A 142 1.92 1.92 -32.41
C ALA A 142 2.87 2.91 -33.07
N ALA A 143 4.14 2.56 -33.10
CA ALA A 143 5.10 3.13 -34.02
C ALA A 143 4.54 2.89 -35.42
N ARG A 144 3.82 3.88 -35.96
CA ARG A 144 3.61 3.99 -37.39
C ARG A 144 4.97 4.34 -37.97
N SER A 145 5.70 3.28 -38.32
CA SER A 145 6.77 3.30 -39.31
C SER A 145 6.14 3.72 -40.64
N THR A 146 6.05 5.02 -40.90
CA THR A 146 5.93 5.54 -42.26
C THR A 146 7.34 5.63 -42.82
N ARG A 147 7.78 4.52 -43.42
CA ARG A 147 8.89 4.49 -44.37
C ARG A 147 8.28 4.15 -45.72
N GLU A 148 8.27 5.15 -46.59
CA GLU A 148 8.22 5.14 -48.06
C GLU A 148 8.38 6.64 -48.38
N ASP A 149 9.61 7.14 -48.48
CA ASP A 149 10.54 7.03 -49.62
C ASP A 149 10.05 7.89 -50.79
N ASP A 150 10.66 9.06 -50.94
CA ASP A 150 11.09 9.64 -52.23
C ASP A 150 11.66 11.06 -52.04
N GLY A 151 12.83 11.31 -52.65
CA GLY A 151 13.18 12.65 -53.11
C GLY A 151 14.38 13.36 -52.46
N GLN A 152 15.59 12.93 -52.86
CA GLN A 152 16.73 13.77 -53.29
C GLN A 152 16.92 15.19 -52.70
N ALA A 153 18.08 15.44 -52.08
CA ALA A 153 19.20 16.15 -52.72
C ALA A 153 20.26 16.64 -51.69
N SER A 154 21.51 16.37 -52.04
CA SER A 154 22.80 16.92 -51.61
C SER A 154 22.84 18.25 -50.84
N MET A 155 23.71 18.36 -49.83
CA MET A 155 24.96 19.15 -49.92
C MET A 155 25.79 19.17 -48.61
N THR A 156 27.01 18.65 -48.72
CA THR A 156 28.31 19.17 -48.21
C THR A 156 28.50 19.63 -46.75
N ALA A 157 29.47 18.94 -46.12
CA ALA A 157 30.74 19.49 -45.60
C ALA A 157 30.90 19.90 -44.10
N THR A 158 31.86 19.19 -43.47
CA THR A 158 33.03 19.75 -42.72
C THR A 158 32.92 19.97 -41.19
N LEU A 159 33.56 19.03 -40.46
CA LEU A 159 34.64 19.16 -39.46
C LEU A 159 34.52 20.07 -38.21
N GLN A 160 34.79 19.47 -37.05
CA GLN A 160 35.70 19.85 -35.93
C GLN A 160 35.07 19.48 -34.57
N SER A 161 35.58 18.49 -33.81
CA SER A 161 36.80 18.42 -32.99
C SER A 161 36.52 18.71 -31.50
N ARG A 162 36.91 17.74 -30.64
CA ARG A 162 37.46 17.83 -29.25
C ARG A 162 36.66 18.64 -28.21
N THR A 163 36.47 18.19 -26.96
CA THR A 163 37.44 18.01 -25.85
C THR A 163 36.71 17.24 -24.71
N GLU A 164 37.35 16.29 -23.99
CA GLU A 164 37.95 16.46 -22.64
C GLU A 164 36.96 17.06 -21.60
N GLU A 165 36.85 16.68 -20.32
CA GLU A 165 37.54 15.78 -19.41
C GLU A 165 36.99 16.19 -18.03
N GLU A 166 36.17 15.40 -17.33
CA GLU A 166 35.76 15.75 -15.96
C GLU A 166 35.80 14.53 -15.01
N ARG A 167 36.96 14.42 -14.36
CA ARG A 167 37.18 14.18 -12.92
C ARG A 167 36.02 13.55 -12.12
N ASN A 168 36.16 12.26 -11.81
CA ASN A 168 35.52 11.65 -10.66
C ASN A 168 36.32 11.97 -9.38
N GLY A 169 35.67 12.64 -8.44
CA GLY A 169 36.20 12.99 -7.13
C GLY A 169 36.17 11.80 -6.17
N GLU A 170 37.35 11.49 -5.65
CA GLU A 170 37.61 10.59 -4.54
C GLU A 170 37.30 11.35 -3.23
N GLN A 171 36.28 10.91 -2.50
CA GLN A 171 36.02 11.35 -1.12
C GLN A 171 35.87 10.11 -0.24
N ASP A 172 36.98 9.74 0.39
CA ASP A 172 37.02 8.81 1.51
C ASP A 172 37.11 9.68 2.79
N VAL A 173 36.02 9.73 3.56
CA VAL A 173 35.94 10.51 4.80
C VAL A 173 35.98 9.57 6.00
N CYS A 174 37.08 9.73 6.70
CA CYS A 174 37.44 9.23 8.02
C CYS A 174 36.35 9.44 9.09
N GLY A 175 36.19 8.42 9.95
CA GLY A 175 36.09 8.62 11.41
C GLY A 175 34.70 8.71 12.03
N ARG A 176 34.30 7.67 12.78
CA ARG A 176 33.35 7.84 13.89
C ARG A 176 33.64 6.89 15.05
N LEU A 177 34.38 7.47 16.01
CA LEU A 177 34.32 7.33 17.47
C LEU A 177 33.42 6.24 18.05
N GLU A 178 34.05 5.22 18.64
CA GLU A 178 33.51 4.45 19.77
C GLU A 178 33.76 5.23 21.06
N LEU A 179 32.71 5.42 21.87
CA LEU A 179 32.84 5.84 23.26
C LEU A 179 31.63 5.36 24.07
N GLU A 180 31.95 4.96 25.31
CA GLU A 180 31.10 4.80 26.50
C GLU A 180 30.64 3.39 26.90
N HIS A 181 31.52 2.73 27.67
CA HIS A 181 31.14 1.85 28.79
C HIS A 181 31.13 2.69 30.07
N HIS A 182 29.95 2.88 30.67
CA HIS A 182 29.83 3.34 32.07
C HIS A 182 29.59 2.14 32.98
N ARG A 183 30.49 1.97 33.95
CA ARG A 183 30.22 1.37 35.26
C ARG A 183 29.77 2.47 36.22
#